data_AF-A0ABD0RU86-F1
#
_entry.id   AF-A0ABD0RU86-F1
#
_cell.length_a   1.000
_cell.length_b   1.000
_cell.length_c   1.000
_cell.angle_alpha   90.00
_cell.angle_beta   90.00
_cell.angle_gamma   90.00
#
_symmetry.space_group_name_H-M   'P 1'
#
loop_
_entity.id
_entity.type
_entity.pdbx_description
1 polymer ?
#
loop_
_entity_poly.entity_id
_entity_poly.type
_entity_poly.pdbx_seq_one_letter_code
_entity_poly.pdbx_strand_id
1 'polypeptide(L)'
;DLQDQLEDMMEEANEVQEALSRSYGTPEIDEDELEAELDALGDELLLDDDSSYLDEASSAPSIPEGMPSDTKTNKDGVLVDEFGLPQIPAT
;
A
#
# COMPACT_ATOMS: atom_id res chain seq x y z
N ASP A 1 8.86 4.68 38.17
CA ASP A 1 9.67 3.92 37.17
C ASP A 1 8.98 2.64 36.71
N LEU A 2 9.03 1.52 37.44
CA LEU A 2 8.40 0.27 36.97
C LEU A 2 6.86 0.34 36.95
N GLN A 3 6.27 1.00 37.95
CA GLN A 3 4.80 1.18 38.00
C GLN A 3 4.33 2.08 36.85
N ASP A 4 5.03 3.18 36.60
CA ASP A 4 4.77 4.08 35.47
C ASP A 4 4.92 3.34 34.12
N GLN A 5 5.96 2.52 33.95
CA GLN A 5 6.11 1.70 32.73
C GLN A 5 4.99 0.67 32.56
N LEU A 6 4.50 0.09 33.66
CA LEU A 6 3.34 -0.82 33.61
C LEU A 6 2.05 -0.06 33.31
N GLU A 7 1.92 1.19 33.76
CA GLU A 7 0.79 2.06 33.44
C GLU A 7 0.80 2.42 31.95
N ASP A 8 1.94 2.85 31.41
CA ASP A 8 2.11 3.17 29.99
C ASP A 8 1.79 1.94 29.10
N MET A 9 2.29 0.76 29.46
CA MET A 9 2.03 -0.47 28.68
C MET A 9 0.56 -0.90 28.73
N MET A 10 -0.13 -0.65 29.85
CA MET A 10 -1.56 -0.91 29.96
C MET A 10 -2.38 0.08 29.14
N GLU A 11 -1.97 1.35 29.06
CA GLU A 11 -2.59 2.35 28.20
C GLU A 11 -2.45 1.96 26.71
N GLU A 12 -1.25 1.58 26.27
CA GLU A 12 -0.99 1.12 24.89
C GLU A 12 -1.81 -0.13 24.53
N ALA A 13 -1.87 -1.11 25.43
CA ALA A 13 -2.67 -2.32 25.20
C ALA A 13 -4.17 -2.03 25.02
N ASN A 14 -4.70 -1.06 25.78
CA ASN A 14 -6.10 -0.64 25.64
C ASN A 14 -6.33 0.06 24.29
N GLU A 15 -5.41 0.91 23.85
CA GLU A 15 -5.48 1.56 22.53
C GLU A 15 -5.45 0.52 21.39
N VAL A 16 -4.53 -0.45 21.46
CA VAL A 16 -4.43 -1.55 20.49
C VAL A 16 -5.72 -2.37 20.47
N GLN A 17 -6.29 -2.68 21.63
CA GLN A 17 -7.56 -3.41 21.71
C GLN A 17 -8.71 -2.63 21.08
N GLU A 18 -8.80 -1.31 21.31
CA GLU A 18 -9.80 -0.46 20.67
C GLU A 18 -9.62 -0.45 19.15
N ALA A 19 -8.39 -0.33 18.67
CA ALA A 19 -8.07 -0.33 17.24
C ALA A 19 -8.43 -1.67 16.57
N LEU A 20 -8.09 -2.80 17.20
CA LEU A 20 -8.40 -4.15 16.69
C LEU A 20 -9.90 -4.49 16.81
N SER A 21 -10.62 -3.88 17.76
CA SER A 21 -12.08 -4.04 17.88
C SER A 21 -12.83 -3.43 16.69
N ARG A 22 -12.17 -2.60 15.88
CA ARG A 22 -12.75 -2.09 14.63
C ARG A 22 -12.79 -3.23 13.62
N SER A 23 -13.96 -3.84 13.47
CA SER A 23 -14.22 -4.73 12.34
C SER A 23 -14.27 -3.89 11.06
N TYR A 24 -13.21 -3.98 10.27
CA TYR A 24 -13.29 -3.68 8.85
C TYR A 24 -14.07 -4.83 8.23
N GLY A 25 -15.13 -4.54 7.45
CA GLY A 25 -16.00 -5.57 6.86
C GLY A 25 -15.30 -6.39 5.79
N THR A 26 -14.27 -7.14 6.17
CA THR A 26 -13.51 -8.04 5.33
C THR A 26 -14.38 -9.27 5.03
N PRO A 27 -14.41 -9.73 3.78
CA PRO A 27 -15.07 -10.98 3.44
C PRO A 27 -14.42 -12.16 4.19
N GLU A 28 -15.10 -13.30 4.25
CA GLU A 28 -14.48 -14.55 4.69
C GLU A 28 -13.38 -14.92 3.68
N ILE A 29 -12.13 -15.00 4.16
CA ILE A 29 -10.94 -15.38 3.40
C ILE A 29 -10.41 -16.67 4.05
N ASP A 30 -9.80 -17.54 3.26
CA ASP A 30 -9.17 -18.76 3.75
C ASP A 30 -7.84 -18.41 4.46
N GLU A 31 -7.81 -18.54 5.79
CA GLU A 31 -6.62 -18.24 6.60
C GLU A 31 -5.45 -19.18 6.28
N ASP A 32 -5.73 -20.44 5.92
CA ASP A 32 -4.68 -21.42 5.58
C ASP A 32 -4.05 -21.09 4.21
N GLU A 33 -4.84 -20.62 3.25
CA GLU A 33 -4.34 -20.12 1.96
C GLU A 33 -3.51 -18.85 2.15
N LEU A 34 -4.01 -17.89 2.95
CA LEU A 34 -3.31 -16.64 3.22
C LEU A 34 -1.97 -16.87 3.93
N GLU A 35 -1.91 -17.77 4.91
CA GLU A 35 -0.67 -18.11 5.60
C GLU A 35 0.34 -18.73 4.63
N ALA A 36 -0.11 -19.62 3.73
CA ALA A 36 0.74 -20.20 2.70
C ALA A 36 1.28 -19.16 1.71
N GLU A 37 0.46 -18.18 1.32
CA GLU A 37 0.90 -17.04 0.50
C GLU A 37 1.91 -16.15 1.25
N LEU A 38 1.68 -15.90 2.54
CA LEU A 38 2.56 -15.08 3.37
C LEU A 38 3.93 -15.74 3.60
N ASP A 39 3.96 -17.06 3.83
CA ASP A 39 5.19 -17.84 3.88
C ASP A 39 5.96 -17.77 2.56
N ALA A 40 5.27 -17.92 1.42
CA ALA A 40 5.89 -17.81 0.11
C ALA A 40 6.47 -16.40 -0.15
N LEU A 41 5.77 -15.34 0.27
CA LEU A 41 6.27 -13.97 0.21
C LEU A 41 7.46 -13.74 1.14
N GLY A 42 7.45 -14.38 2.32
CA GLY A 42 8.58 -14.37 3.25
C GLY A 42 9.84 -14.96 2.63
N ASP A 43 9.72 -16.09 1.94
CA ASP A 43 10.81 -16.72 1.20
C ASP A 43 11.31 -15.85 0.03
N GLU A 44 10.42 -15.15 -0.68
CA GLU A 44 10.79 -14.20 -1.75
C GLU A 44 11.57 -13.00 -1.18
N LEU A 45 11.08 -12.39 -0.10
CA LEU A 45 11.73 -11.23 0.53
C LEU A 45 13.10 -11.60 1.12
N LEU A 46 13.28 -12.82 1.61
CA LEU A 46 14.55 -13.31 2.16
C LEU A 46 15.55 -13.65 1.04
N LEU A 47 15.08 -13.92 -0.17
CA LEU A 47 15.92 -14.10 -1.36
C LEU A 47 16.46 -12.77 -1.90
N ASP A 48 15.69 -11.69 -1.74
CA ASP A 48 16.09 -10.29 -1.98
C ASP A 48 16.69 -9.69 -0.69
N ASP A 49 17.85 -10.19 -0.29
CA ASP A 49 18.62 -9.72 0.90
C ASP A 49 19.10 -8.25 0.77
N ASP A 50 18.84 -7.62 -0.38
CA ASP A 50 19.16 -6.24 -0.70
C ASP A 50 17.87 -5.40 -0.80
N SER A 51 17.94 -4.11 -0.46
CA SER A 51 16.81 -3.17 -0.58
C SER A 51 16.45 -2.82 -2.05
N SER A 52 16.68 -3.72 -3.00
CA SER A 52 16.32 -3.61 -4.43
C SER A 52 14.83 -3.33 -4.62
N TYR A 53 13.97 -3.87 -3.77
CA TYR A 53 12.54 -3.56 -3.78
C TYR A 53 12.25 -2.06 -3.56
N LEU A 54 13.12 -1.33 -2.86
CA LEU A 54 12.99 0.14 -2.71
C LEU A 54 13.40 0.88 -3.97
N ASP A 55 14.29 0.33 -4.79
CA ASP A 55 14.64 0.91 -6.09
C ASP A 55 13.45 0.80 -7.07
N GLU A 56 12.71 -0.31 -7.06
CA GLU A 56 11.43 -0.46 -7.79
C GLU A 56 10.41 0.60 -7.34
N ALA A 57 10.22 0.75 -6.02
CA ALA A 57 9.32 1.78 -5.48
C ALA A 57 9.77 3.21 -5.83
N SER A 58 11.07 3.46 -5.93
CA SER A 58 11.63 4.76 -6.33
C SER A 58 11.54 5.03 -7.84
N SER A 59 11.49 3.97 -8.65
CA SER A 59 11.31 4.05 -10.11
C SER A 59 9.83 4.03 -10.52
N ALA A 60 8.93 3.83 -9.56
CA ALA A 60 7.51 3.98 -9.76
C ALA A 60 7.18 5.41 -10.27
N PRO A 61 6.23 5.54 -11.21
CA PRO A 61 5.78 6.84 -11.68
C PRO A 61 5.29 7.70 -10.52
N SER A 62 5.56 9.01 -10.58
CA SER A 62 5.06 9.96 -9.58
C SER A 62 3.53 9.91 -9.49
N ILE A 63 3.00 10.06 -8.27
CA ILE A 63 1.55 10.19 -8.05
C ILE A 63 1.03 11.31 -8.95
N PRO A 64 -0.03 11.09 -9.75
CA PRO A 64 -0.54 12.10 -10.65
C PRO A 64 -1.00 13.34 -9.86
N GLU A 65 -0.34 14.47 -10.08
CA GLU A 65 -0.66 15.77 -9.45
C GLU A 65 -1.76 16.55 -10.19
N GLY A 66 -2.31 15.99 -11.28
CA GLY A 66 -3.36 16.61 -12.09
C GLY A 66 -4.72 16.57 -11.40
N MET A 67 -5.53 17.61 -11.62
CA MET A 67 -6.95 17.53 -11.27
C MET A 67 -7.59 16.43 -12.14
N PRO A 68 -8.51 15.62 -11.59
CA PRO A 68 -9.23 14.64 -12.41
C PRO A 68 -9.96 15.37 -13.56
N SER A 69 -9.72 14.94 -14.80
CA SER A 69 -10.13 15.53 -16.08
C SER A 69 -9.15 16.52 -16.75
N ASP A 70 -7.92 16.69 -16.24
CA ASP A 70 -6.85 17.47 -16.87
C ASP A 70 -6.23 16.76 -18.09
N THR A 71 -6.45 17.34 -19.27
CA THR A 71 -5.90 16.86 -20.54
C THR A 71 -4.58 17.56 -20.87
N LYS A 72 -3.52 16.82 -21.20
CA LYS A 72 -2.22 17.38 -21.65
C LYS A 72 -1.82 16.79 -22.99
N THR A 73 -1.01 17.51 -23.77
CA THR A 73 -0.45 16.97 -25.03
C THR A 73 0.99 16.54 -24.81
N ASN A 74 1.33 15.30 -25.16
CA ASN A 74 2.71 14.83 -25.09
C ASN A 74 3.57 15.46 -26.21
N LYS A 75 4.89 15.20 -26.20
CA LYS A 75 5.85 15.75 -27.18
C LYS A 75 5.56 15.31 -28.63
N ASP A 76 4.79 14.25 -28.80
CA ASP A 76 4.37 13.69 -30.08
C ASP A 76 2.99 14.22 -30.55
N GLY A 77 2.40 15.18 -29.81
CA GLY A 77 1.12 15.80 -30.14
C GLY A 77 -0.11 14.96 -29.81
N VAL A 78 0.05 13.86 -29.06
CA VAL A 78 -1.06 13.00 -28.63
C VAL A 78 -1.67 13.54 -27.34
N LEU A 79 -3.01 13.59 -27.28
CA LEU A 79 -3.75 13.92 -26.06
C LEU A 79 -3.59 12.77 -25.06
N VAL A 80 -3.04 13.11 -23.90
CA VAL A 80 -2.85 12.19 -22.78
C VAL A 80 -3.67 12.67 -21.57
N ASP A 81 -4.14 11.71 -20.79
CA ASP A 81 -4.79 11.93 -19.50
C ASP A 81 -3.77 12.23 -18.38
N GLU A 82 -4.24 12.29 -17.14
CA GLU A 82 -3.43 12.62 -15.96
C GLU A 82 -2.37 11.56 -15.65
N PHE A 83 -2.55 10.34 -16.18
CA PHE A 83 -1.61 9.23 -16.06
C PHE A 83 -0.62 9.19 -17.24
N GLY A 84 -0.72 10.14 -18.18
CA GLY A 84 0.10 10.15 -19.38
C GLY A 84 -0.31 9.08 -20.40
N LEU A 85 -1.47 8.45 -20.22
CA LEU A 85 -2.01 7.47 -21.14
C LEU A 85 -2.77 8.18 -22.27
N PRO A 86 -2.74 7.66 -23.51
CA PRO A 86 -3.48 8.25 -24.62
C PRO A 86 -4.99 8.26 -24.33
N GLN A 87 -5.64 9.40 -24.57
CA GLN A 87 -7.10 9.48 -24.44
C GLN A 87 -7.78 8.59 -25.47
N ILE A 88 -8.43 7.52 -24.99
CA ILE A 88 -9.35 6.74 -25.80
C ILE A 88 -10.73 7.44 -25.80
N PRO A 89 -11.45 7.45 -26.94
CA PRO A 89 -12.80 8.01 -26.97
C PRO A 89 -13.72 7.18 -26.07
N ALA A 90 -14.33 7.84 -25.08
CA ALA A 90 -15.37 7.21 -24.27
C ALA A 90 -16.58 6.90 -25.16
N THR A 91 -16.94 5.63 -25.28
CA THR A 91 -18.17 5.16 -25.94
C THR A 91 -19.34 5.14 -24.99
#